data_AF-A0A432QUZ2-F1
#
_entry.id   AF-A0A432QUZ2-F1
#
_cell.length_a   1.000
_cell.length_b   1.000
_cell.length_c   1.000
_cell.angle_alpha   90.00
_cell.angle_beta   90.00
_cell.angle_gamma   90.00
#
_symmetry.space_group_name_H-M   'P 1'
#
loop_
_entity.id
_entity.type
_entity.pdbx_description
1 polymer ?
#
loop_
_entity_poly.entity_id
_entity_poly.type
_entity_poly.pdbx_seq_one_letter_code
_entity_poly.pdbx_strand_id
1 'polypeptide(L)'
;MKKVFFLLVLSLSVSTSLYTDLYAEVKDRTAHKKTEITCPEKFLNNPPLYFYCIYSDYHNHKFDSGIEKAEKALREIEPLYRKNPGAKVPNAKVGDARLKDDRVYKVKSDLHMLLGMLYFKKAMNLKSSEEKKTFIEFEKKLEKKGFNYFETAELMNLYIMKKLFPEAFNEKQKEIYSKLLKRAGISERELDRLYEETRKEEEKVEEERYSFISKAMKEFQTAVKIDPDNAVAYYQMGNLLSGISEESAGEDSEVAEEAYYKAALILKRKGDKTGYKEVVKKLKLLNPESRYLKLLKGKKDA
;
A
#
# COMPACT_ATOMS: atom_id res chain seq x y z
N MET A 1 4.29 -54.19 26.28
CA MET A 1 4.96 -53.10 27.01
C MET A 1 5.04 -51.87 26.09
N LYS A 2 4.44 -50.78 26.57
CA LYS A 2 4.68 -49.35 26.28
C LYS A 2 4.65 -48.83 24.83
N LYS A 3 3.56 -48.06 24.56
CA LYS A 3 3.47 -46.68 24.01
C LYS A 3 4.09 -46.48 22.60
N VAL A 4 3.44 -45.81 21.65
CA VAL A 4 3.09 -44.38 21.68
C VAL A 4 2.03 -44.10 20.59
N PHE A 5 1.08 -43.25 20.95
CA PHE A 5 0.05 -42.61 20.12
C PHE A 5 0.62 -41.94 18.86
N PHE A 6 0.04 -42.22 17.68
CA PHE A 6 0.13 -41.32 16.54
C PHE A 6 -1.11 -40.43 16.52
N LEU A 7 -0.88 -39.14 16.73
CA LEU A 7 -1.86 -38.07 16.63
C LEU A 7 -2.23 -37.81 15.16
N LEU A 8 -3.54 -37.82 14.92
CA LEU A 8 -4.30 -36.96 14.00
C LEU A 8 -3.50 -35.97 13.14
N VAL A 9 -3.65 -36.11 11.82
CA VAL A 9 -3.78 -34.95 10.93
C VAL A 9 -5.11 -35.12 10.20
N LEU A 10 -6.17 -34.58 10.80
CA LEU A 10 -7.43 -34.35 10.11
C LEU A 10 -7.16 -33.27 9.05
N SER A 11 -7.23 -33.65 7.79
CA SER A 11 -7.31 -32.74 6.65
C SER A 11 -8.63 -31.96 6.74
N LEU A 12 -8.61 -30.84 7.46
CA LEU A 12 -9.70 -29.87 7.46
C LEU A 12 -9.47 -28.92 6.29
N SER A 13 -10.02 -29.31 5.14
CA SER A 13 -10.40 -28.40 4.07
C SER A 13 -11.47 -27.44 4.61
N VAL A 14 -11.06 -26.31 5.19
CA VAL A 14 -11.96 -25.21 5.52
C VAL A 14 -11.91 -24.20 4.38
N SER A 15 -12.85 -24.44 3.47
CA SER A 15 -13.63 -23.46 2.71
C SER A 15 -13.22 -21.99 2.82
N THR A 16 -12.88 -21.45 1.65
CA THR A 16 -13.04 -20.05 1.25
C THR A 16 -14.44 -19.52 1.56
N SER A 17 -14.59 -18.84 2.69
CA SER A 17 -15.65 -17.86 2.93
C SER A 17 -15.33 -17.16 4.23
N LEU A 18 -15.10 -15.84 4.21
CA LEU A 18 -15.28 -14.91 5.35
C LEU A 18 -14.76 -13.51 4.99
N TYR A 19 -15.41 -12.82 4.04
CA TYR A 19 -15.36 -11.35 3.95
C TYR A 19 -16.64 -10.72 3.40
N THR A 20 -17.75 -11.46 3.32
CA THR A 20 -19.02 -10.94 2.76
C THR A 20 -20.00 -10.33 3.78
N ASP A 21 -19.78 -10.45 5.08
CA ASP A 21 -20.87 -10.18 6.04
C ASP A 21 -20.73 -8.87 6.85
N LEU A 22 -20.09 -7.84 6.29
CA LEU A 22 -20.18 -6.50 6.91
C LEU A 22 -21.50 -5.77 6.59
N TYR A 23 -22.37 -6.33 5.75
CA TYR A 23 -23.68 -5.73 5.42
C TYR A 23 -24.72 -6.81 5.07
N ALA A 24 -25.37 -7.39 6.08
CA ALA A 24 -26.68 -8.04 5.92
C ALA A 24 -27.76 -6.98 6.27
N GLU A 25 -28.87 -6.79 5.56
CA GLU A 25 -29.67 -7.72 4.76
C GLU A 25 -30.71 -6.93 3.93
N VAL A 26 -30.92 -7.27 2.65
CA VAL A 26 -32.26 -7.49 2.04
C VAL A 26 -32.07 -8.51 0.92
N LYS A 27 -32.62 -9.71 1.11
CA LYS A 27 -32.83 -10.69 0.04
C LYS A 27 -33.95 -10.18 -0.87
N ASP A 28 -33.59 -9.67 -2.03
CA ASP A 28 -34.41 -9.88 -3.22
C ASP A 28 -33.51 -10.26 -4.40
N ARG A 29 -33.68 -11.49 -4.88
CA ARG A 29 -32.95 -12.03 -6.03
C ARG A 29 -33.68 -11.58 -7.29
N THR A 30 -33.44 -10.34 -7.70
CA THR A 30 -33.63 -9.95 -9.10
C THR A 30 -32.27 -9.67 -9.70
N ALA A 31 -32.01 -10.26 -10.86
CA ALA A 31 -30.78 -10.08 -11.60
C ALA A 31 -30.60 -8.60 -11.97
N HIS A 32 -29.88 -7.84 -11.14
CA HIS A 32 -29.49 -6.48 -11.48
C HIS A 32 -28.39 -6.55 -12.54
N LYS A 33 -28.83 -6.37 -13.79
CA LYS A 33 -28.01 -5.82 -14.87
C LYS A 33 -27.10 -4.75 -14.25
N LYS A 34 -25.78 -4.97 -14.28
CA LYS A 34 -24.77 -4.09 -13.69
C LYS A 34 -24.91 -2.71 -14.35
N THR A 35 -25.78 -1.86 -13.83
CA THR A 35 -25.89 -0.47 -14.27
C THR A 35 -24.56 0.17 -13.93
N GLU A 36 -23.83 0.53 -14.97
CA GLU A 36 -22.58 1.27 -14.82
C GLU A 36 -22.88 2.52 -14.00
N ILE A 37 -22.32 2.59 -12.79
CA ILE A 37 -22.58 3.71 -11.88
C ILE A 37 -21.86 4.92 -12.47
N THR A 38 -22.64 5.87 -13.01
CA THR A 38 -22.08 7.12 -13.54
C THR A 38 -21.62 8.01 -12.40
N CYS A 39 -20.32 8.27 -12.35
CA CYS A 39 -19.75 9.18 -11.37
C CYS A 39 -20.20 10.62 -11.62
N PRO A 40 -20.60 11.38 -10.59
CA PRO A 40 -20.94 12.79 -10.75
C PRO A 40 -19.74 13.57 -11.28
N GLU A 41 -19.99 14.58 -12.11
CA GLU A 41 -18.91 15.41 -12.65
C GLU A 41 -18.22 16.24 -11.56
N LYS A 42 -18.99 16.79 -10.63
CA LYS A 42 -18.54 17.63 -9.51
C LYS A 42 -18.82 16.94 -8.18
N PHE A 43 -17.92 17.12 -7.22
CA PHE A 43 -18.05 16.54 -5.89
C PHE A 43 -19.32 17.04 -5.20
N LEU A 44 -19.60 18.35 -5.27
CA LEU A 44 -20.74 18.97 -4.60
C LEU A 44 -22.10 18.52 -5.14
N ASN A 45 -22.17 17.94 -6.35
CA ASN A 45 -23.44 17.50 -6.93
C ASN A 45 -24.02 16.29 -6.19
N ASN A 46 -23.17 15.35 -5.79
CA ASN A 46 -23.56 14.18 -5.00
C ASN A 46 -22.33 13.63 -4.24
N PRO A 47 -21.97 14.24 -3.10
CA PRO A 47 -20.76 13.87 -2.36
C PRO A 47 -20.66 12.39 -1.98
N PRO A 48 -21.73 11.73 -1.47
CA PRO A 48 -21.67 10.30 -1.16
C PRO A 48 -21.33 9.42 -2.38
N LEU A 49 -21.96 9.69 -3.53
CA LEU A 49 -21.68 8.94 -4.75
C LEU A 49 -20.28 9.24 -5.30
N TYR A 50 -19.83 10.49 -5.18
CA TYR A 50 -18.48 10.87 -5.59
C TYR A 50 -17.41 10.18 -4.73
N PHE A 51 -17.61 10.09 -3.41
CA PHE A 51 -16.77 9.31 -2.52
C PHE A 51 -16.72 7.83 -2.92
N TYR A 52 -17.88 7.25 -3.21
CA TYR A 52 -17.95 5.88 -3.71
C TYR A 52 -17.13 5.71 -5.00
N CYS A 53 -17.14 6.68 -5.91
CA CYS A 53 -16.33 6.64 -7.12
C CYS A 53 -14.83 6.65 -6.84
N ILE A 54 -14.35 7.51 -5.94
CA ILE A 54 -12.94 7.51 -5.51
C ILE A 54 -12.56 6.16 -4.91
N TYR A 55 -13.43 5.62 -4.04
CA TYR A 55 -13.21 4.35 -3.37
C TYR A 55 -13.25 3.15 -4.34
N SER A 56 -14.13 3.21 -5.35
CA SER A 56 -14.20 2.23 -6.43
C SER A 56 -12.91 2.24 -7.24
N ASP A 57 -12.37 3.41 -7.57
CA ASP A 57 -11.10 3.51 -8.29
C ASP A 57 -9.93 2.93 -7.47
N TYR A 58 -9.91 3.18 -6.16
CA TYR A 58 -8.94 2.57 -5.24
C TYR A 58 -8.95 1.03 -5.32
N HIS A 59 -10.12 0.39 -5.22
CA HIS A 59 -10.23 -1.07 -5.25
C HIS A 59 -10.00 -1.68 -6.63
N ASN A 60 -10.30 -0.92 -7.69
CA ASN A 60 -10.05 -1.35 -9.07
C ASN A 60 -8.64 -0.99 -9.56
N HIS A 61 -7.74 -0.57 -8.68
CA HIS A 61 -6.35 -0.19 -9.00
C HIS A 61 -6.24 0.93 -10.04
N LYS A 62 -7.29 1.76 -10.18
CA LYS A 62 -7.34 2.94 -11.06
C LYS A 62 -6.79 4.17 -10.33
N PHE A 63 -5.56 4.08 -9.84
CA PHE A 63 -5.01 5.05 -8.88
C PHE A 63 -4.97 6.48 -9.44
N ASP A 64 -4.56 6.67 -10.70
CA ASP A 64 -4.53 8.01 -11.32
C ASP A 64 -5.92 8.65 -11.37
N SER A 65 -6.93 7.86 -11.77
CA SER A 65 -8.30 8.35 -11.84
C SER A 65 -8.87 8.66 -10.45
N GLY A 66 -8.53 7.85 -9.45
CA GLY A 66 -8.91 8.10 -8.06
C GLY A 66 -8.25 9.36 -7.49
N ILE A 67 -6.94 9.55 -7.77
CA ILE A 67 -6.16 10.73 -7.35
C ILE A 67 -6.78 11.99 -7.96
N GLU A 68 -7.02 11.99 -9.27
CA GLU A 68 -7.62 13.13 -9.97
C GLU A 68 -8.98 13.51 -9.36
N LYS A 69 -9.84 12.53 -9.08
CA LYS A 69 -11.14 12.74 -8.45
C LYS A 69 -10.99 13.31 -7.04
N ALA A 70 -10.13 12.74 -6.21
CA ALA A 70 -9.91 13.20 -4.84
C ALA A 70 -9.36 14.64 -4.82
N GLU A 71 -8.40 14.97 -5.69
CA GLU A 71 -7.87 16.32 -5.83
C GLU A 71 -8.92 17.31 -6.35
N LYS A 72 -9.75 16.90 -7.33
CA LYS A 72 -10.85 17.73 -7.82
C LYS A 72 -11.84 18.04 -6.71
N ALA A 73 -12.22 17.03 -5.92
CA ALA A 73 -13.09 17.22 -4.76
C ALA A 73 -12.48 18.21 -3.75
N LEU A 74 -11.20 18.06 -3.41
CA LEU A 74 -10.48 18.99 -2.52
C LEU A 74 -10.48 20.42 -3.09
N ARG A 75 -10.19 20.61 -4.38
CA ARG A 75 -10.21 21.91 -5.05
C ARG A 75 -11.59 22.58 -5.00
N GLU A 76 -12.66 21.80 -5.11
CA GLU A 76 -14.04 22.32 -5.00
C GLU A 76 -14.38 22.79 -3.58
N ILE A 77 -13.96 22.02 -2.56
CA ILE A 77 -14.38 22.31 -1.18
C ILE A 77 -13.45 23.27 -0.42
N GLU A 78 -12.14 23.31 -0.73
CA GLU A 78 -11.18 24.12 0.02
C GLU A 78 -11.54 25.62 0.09
N PRO A 79 -11.95 26.28 -1.02
CA PRO A 79 -12.35 27.68 -0.97
C PRO A 79 -13.56 27.93 -0.08
N LEU A 80 -14.47 26.96 0.03
CA LEU A 80 -15.68 27.07 0.84
C LEU A 80 -15.33 27.19 2.32
N TYR A 81 -14.39 26.37 2.80
CA TYR A 81 -13.92 26.42 4.19
C TYR A 81 -13.10 27.67 4.50
N ARG A 82 -12.27 28.16 3.55
CA ARG A 82 -11.41 29.34 3.79
C ARG A 82 -12.19 30.65 3.82
N LYS A 83 -13.18 30.82 2.93
CA LYS A 83 -13.86 32.12 2.74
C LYS A 83 -14.99 32.37 3.72
N ASN A 84 -15.77 31.34 4.07
CA ASN A 84 -16.92 31.52 4.95
C ASN A 84 -17.31 30.20 5.62
N PRO A 85 -16.65 29.83 6.74
CA PRO A 85 -17.00 28.63 7.50
C PRO A 85 -18.48 28.61 7.93
N GLY A 86 -19.13 29.77 8.09
CA GLY A 86 -20.55 29.87 8.45
C GLY A 86 -21.52 29.67 7.28
N ALA A 87 -21.06 29.51 6.05
CA ALA A 87 -21.95 29.36 4.89
C ALA A 87 -22.73 28.03 4.95
N LYS A 88 -23.92 28.03 4.32
CA LYS A 88 -24.73 26.82 4.19
C LYS A 88 -24.02 25.79 3.31
N VAL A 89 -24.16 24.52 3.66
CA VAL A 89 -23.66 23.42 2.82
C VAL A 89 -24.49 23.35 1.53
N PRO A 90 -23.85 23.44 0.34
CA PRO A 90 -24.55 23.27 -0.93
C PRO A 90 -25.27 21.91 -0.99
N ASN A 91 -26.50 21.90 -1.50
CA ASN A 91 -27.30 20.68 -1.67
C ASN A 91 -27.61 19.90 -0.38
N ALA A 92 -27.51 20.53 0.80
CA ALA A 92 -27.92 19.92 2.05
C ALA A 92 -29.43 19.68 2.08
N LYS A 93 -29.84 18.41 2.26
CA LYS A 93 -31.26 18.04 2.45
C LYS A 93 -31.89 18.69 3.68
N VAL A 94 -31.08 19.01 4.69
CA VAL A 94 -31.48 19.69 5.93
C VAL A 94 -30.88 21.10 5.91
N GLY A 95 -31.73 22.13 5.87
CA GLY A 95 -31.38 23.51 5.55
C GLY A 95 -30.48 24.26 6.54
N ASP A 96 -30.10 23.62 7.64
CA ASP A 96 -29.33 24.22 8.73
C ASP A 96 -27.86 23.79 8.78
N ALA A 97 -27.44 22.84 7.95
CA ALA A 97 -26.05 22.41 7.91
C ALA A 97 -25.12 23.55 7.46
N ARG A 98 -24.09 23.85 8.25
CA ARG A 98 -23.05 24.83 7.93
C ARG A 98 -21.73 24.16 7.64
N LEU A 99 -20.89 24.79 6.82
CA LEU A 99 -19.56 24.26 6.52
C LEU A 99 -18.69 24.11 7.78
N LYS A 100 -18.95 24.92 8.82
CA LYS A 100 -18.25 24.84 10.10
C LYS A 100 -18.64 23.63 10.95
N ASP A 101 -19.73 22.95 10.61
CA ASP A 101 -20.20 21.81 11.40
C ASP A 101 -19.17 20.68 11.36
N ASP A 102 -18.91 20.05 12.50
CA ASP A 102 -17.86 19.03 12.65
C ASP A 102 -17.99 17.91 11.60
N ARG A 103 -19.22 17.47 11.33
CA ARG A 103 -19.50 16.42 10.33
C ARG A 103 -19.08 16.81 8.91
N VAL A 104 -19.08 18.11 8.61
CA VAL A 104 -18.72 18.65 7.30
C VAL A 104 -17.20 18.77 7.20
N TYR A 105 -16.51 19.27 8.24
CA TYR A 105 -15.03 19.25 8.26
C TYR A 105 -14.43 17.84 8.14
N LYS A 106 -15.12 16.82 8.66
CA LYS A 106 -14.71 15.41 8.50
C LYS A 106 -14.66 14.97 7.04
N VAL A 107 -15.52 15.50 6.17
CA VAL A 107 -15.46 15.24 4.72
C VAL A 107 -14.11 15.66 4.13
N LYS A 108 -13.56 16.79 4.57
CA LYS A 108 -12.24 17.23 4.12
C LYS A 108 -11.15 16.26 4.62
N SER A 109 -11.22 15.85 5.89
CA SER A 109 -10.31 14.84 6.44
C SER A 109 -10.37 13.53 5.66
N ASP A 110 -11.57 13.03 5.37
CA ASP A 110 -11.78 11.76 4.65
C ASP A 110 -11.27 11.83 3.20
N LEU A 111 -11.38 12.98 2.53
CA LEU A 111 -10.79 13.18 1.20
C LEU A 111 -9.27 13.13 1.23
N HIS A 112 -8.62 13.81 2.19
CA HIS A 112 -7.18 13.71 2.37
C HIS A 112 -6.77 12.27 2.74
N MET A 113 -7.53 11.59 3.59
CA MET A 113 -7.30 10.17 3.91
C MET A 113 -7.38 9.28 2.67
N LEU A 114 -8.40 9.43 1.81
CA LEU A 114 -8.52 8.65 0.57
C LEU A 114 -7.39 8.97 -0.42
N LEU A 115 -7.04 10.25 -0.56
CA LEU A 115 -5.94 10.68 -1.42
C LEU A 115 -4.61 10.07 -0.94
N GLY A 116 -4.36 10.05 0.38
CA GLY A 116 -3.22 9.37 0.96
C GLY A 116 -3.21 7.87 0.69
N MET A 117 -4.37 7.19 0.83
CA MET A 117 -4.51 5.76 0.50
C MET A 117 -4.20 5.47 -0.97
N LEU A 118 -4.68 6.32 -1.89
CA LEU A 118 -4.44 6.19 -3.32
C LEU A 118 -2.96 6.37 -3.67
N TYR A 119 -2.30 7.40 -3.12
CA TYR A 119 -0.87 7.60 -3.30
C TYR A 119 -0.05 6.43 -2.75
N PHE A 120 -0.39 5.95 -1.56
CA PHE A 120 0.30 4.81 -0.96
C PHE A 120 0.14 3.55 -1.81
N LYS A 121 -1.08 3.22 -2.24
CA LYS A 121 -1.29 2.06 -3.11
C LYS A 121 -0.66 2.21 -4.48
N LYS A 122 -0.63 3.42 -5.05
CA LYS A 122 0.10 3.68 -6.29
C LYS A 122 1.58 3.38 -6.13
N ALA A 123 2.21 3.88 -5.06
CA ALA A 123 3.62 3.62 -4.76
C ALA A 123 3.89 2.10 -4.69
N MET A 124 3.06 1.36 -3.96
CA MET A 124 3.18 -0.09 -3.80
C MET A 124 2.89 -0.90 -5.06
N ASN A 125 2.29 -0.29 -6.09
CA ASN A 125 2.00 -0.95 -7.36
C ASN A 125 2.90 -0.46 -8.49
N LEU A 126 3.88 0.39 -8.20
CA LEU A 126 4.92 0.72 -9.17
C LEU A 126 5.72 -0.53 -9.48
N LYS A 127 5.59 -0.99 -10.72
CA LYS A 127 6.39 -2.07 -11.29
C LYS A 127 7.31 -1.45 -12.30
N SER A 128 8.59 -1.79 -12.24
CA SER A 128 9.48 -1.55 -13.36
C SER A 128 9.11 -2.50 -14.51
N SER A 129 8.25 -2.05 -15.42
CA SER A 129 7.89 -2.83 -16.61
C SER A 129 9.04 -2.90 -17.61
N GLU A 130 9.91 -1.90 -17.63
CA GLU A 130 11.02 -1.81 -18.58
C GLU A 130 12.24 -2.62 -18.09
N GLU A 131 12.55 -2.63 -16.78
CA GLU A 131 13.59 -3.51 -16.21
C GLU A 131 13.30 -4.98 -16.52
N LYS A 132 12.06 -5.42 -16.27
CA LYS A 132 11.60 -6.76 -16.63
C LYS A 132 11.81 -7.03 -18.11
N LYS A 133 11.54 -6.06 -18.98
CA LYS A 133 11.66 -6.23 -20.42
C LYS A 133 13.12 -6.35 -20.86
N THR A 134 14.01 -5.44 -20.45
CA THR A 134 15.42 -5.46 -20.82
C THR A 134 16.11 -6.73 -20.34
N PHE A 135 15.84 -7.16 -19.10
CA PHE A 135 16.39 -8.41 -18.59
C PHE A 135 15.81 -9.64 -19.30
N ILE A 136 14.50 -9.70 -19.54
CA ILE A 136 13.86 -10.79 -20.31
C ILE A 136 14.43 -10.88 -21.74
N GLU A 137 14.70 -9.75 -22.40
CA GLU A 137 15.32 -9.74 -23.73
C GLU A 137 16.74 -10.30 -23.70
N PHE A 138 17.52 -9.96 -22.65
CA PHE A 138 18.84 -10.54 -22.42
C PHE A 138 18.78 -12.05 -22.16
N GLU A 139 17.87 -12.51 -21.29
CA GLU A 139 17.65 -13.93 -21.03
C GLU A 139 17.30 -14.68 -22.33
N LYS A 140 16.33 -14.19 -23.11
CA LYS A 140 15.95 -14.78 -24.40
C LYS A 140 17.12 -14.82 -25.40
N LYS A 141 18.01 -13.82 -25.38
CA LYS A 141 19.22 -13.81 -26.21
C LYS A 141 20.16 -14.94 -25.79
N LEU A 142 20.31 -15.21 -24.49
CA LEU A 142 21.16 -16.28 -23.98
C LEU A 142 20.52 -17.67 -24.16
N GLU A 143 19.20 -17.79 -24.02
CA GLU A 143 18.45 -19.02 -24.31
C GLU A 143 18.67 -19.49 -25.76
N LYS A 144 18.65 -18.57 -26.72
CA LYS A 144 18.98 -18.86 -28.12
C LYS A 144 20.41 -19.37 -28.33
N LYS A 145 21.29 -19.13 -27.35
CA LYS A 145 22.68 -19.63 -27.33
C LYS A 145 22.84 -20.87 -26.45
N GLY A 146 21.74 -21.48 -26.03
CA GLY A 146 21.72 -22.72 -25.25
C GLY A 146 21.94 -22.54 -23.76
N PHE A 147 21.86 -21.31 -23.23
CA PHE A 147 21.87 -21.09 -21.78
C PHE A 147 20.49 -21.38 -21.21
N ASN A 148 20.44 -22.06 -20.07
CA ASN A 148 19.25 -22.12 -19.26
C ASN A 148 19.22 -20.99 -18.22
N TYR A 149 18.09 -20.87 -17.51
CA TYR A 149 17.89 -19.87 -16.46
C TYR A 149 19.01 -19.87 -15.40
N PHE A 150 19.46 -21.04 -14.93
CA PHE A 150 20.48 -21.13 -13.90
C PHE A 150 21.85 -20.62 -14.38
N GLU A 151 22.20 -20.91 -15.63
CA GLU A 151 23.47 -20.46 -16.21
C GLU A 151 23.47 -18.94 -16.48
N THR A 152 22.33 -18.39 -16.88
CA THR A 152 22.16 -16.93 -16.99
C THR A 152 22.24 -16.27 -15.62
N ALA A 153 21.56 -16.83 -14.61
CA ALA A 153 21.62 -16.34 -13.24
C ALA A 153 23.05 -16.43 -12.66
N GLU A 154 23.77 -17.53 -12.89
CA GLU A 154 25.16 -17.69 -12.47
C GLU A 154 26.06 -16.63 -13.11
N LEU A 155 25.94 -16.40 -14.42
CA LEU A 155 26.69 -15.37 -15.13
C LEU A 155 26.44 -13.97 -14.53
N MET A 156 25.19 -13.63 -14.28
CA MET A 156 24.81 -12.33 -13.70
C MET A 156 25.30 -12.19 -12.25
N ASN A 157 25.19 -13.24 -11.43
CA ASN A 157 25.69 -13.23 -10.06
C ASN A 157 27.21 -13.07 -10.01
N LEU A 158 27.96 -13.77 -10.88
CA LEU A 158 29.41 -13.62 -10.97
C LEU A 158 29.81 -12.22 -11.43
N TYR A 159 29.07 -11.64 -12.39
CA TYR A 159 29.26 -10.26 -12.80
C TYR A 159 29.06 -9.27 -11.65
N ILE A 160 27.93 -9.38 -10.93
CA ILE A 160 27.60 -8.50 -9.79
C ILE A 160 28.64 -8.65 -8.69
N MET A 161 29.02 -9.88 -8.33
CA MET A 161 30.06 -10.14 -7.33
C MET A 161 31.40 -9.53 -7.74
N LYS A 162 31.81 -9.69 -9.00
CA LYS A 162 33.04 -9.09 -9.53
C LYS A 162 33.00 -7.56 -9.48
N LYS A 163 31.84 -6.95 -9.78
CA LYS A 163 31.67 -5.50 -9.84
C LYS A 163 31.59 -4.84 -8.46
N LEU A 164 30.84 -5.42 -7.53
CA LEU A 164 30.57 -4.83 -6.21
C LEU A 164 31.56 -5.29 -5.13
N PHE A 165 32.13 -6.49 -5.27
CA PHE A 165 33.01 -7.10 -4.28
C PHE A 165 34.26 -7.71 -4.94
N PRO A 166 35.06 -6.92 -5.68
CA PRO A 166 36.19 -7.43 -6.44
C PRO A 166 37.21 -8.17 -5.59
N GLU A 167 37.38 -7.80 -4.32
CA GLU A 167 38.29 -8.46 -3.38
C GLU A 167 37.82 -9.86 -2.97
N ALA A 168 36.50 -10.11 -3.01
CA ALA A 168 35.91 -11.40 -2.71
C ALA A 168 35.84 -12.33 -3.94
N PHE A 169 36.19 -11.83 -5.13
CA PHE A 169 36.07 -12.54 -6.39
C PHE A 169 37.32 -13.39 -6.69
N ASN A 170 37.23 -14.70 -6.42
CA ASN A 170 38.38 -15.60 -6.47
C ASN A 170 38.70 -16.11 -7.88
N GLU A 171 39.89 -16.71 -8.04
CA GLU A 171 40.38 -17.20 -9.35
C GLU A 171 39.47 -18.29 -9.97
N LYS A 172 38.84 -19.15 -9.16
CA LYS A 172 37.87 -20.14 -9.66
C LYS A 172 36.64 -19.45 -10.26
N GLN A 173 36.10 -18.45 -9.57
CA GLN A 173 34.96 -17.66 -10.07
C GLN A 173 35.33 -16.90 -11.35
N LYS A 174 36.54 -16.35 -11.42
CA LYS A 174 37.07 -15.67 -12.62
C LYS A 174 37.19 -16.61 -13.82
N GLU A 175 37.63 -17.85 -13.61
CA GLU A 175 37.69 -18.86 -14.65
C GLU A 175 36.29 -19.24 -15.16
N ILE A 176 35.34 -19.49 -14.25
CA ILE A 176 33.94 -19.80 -14.59
C ILE A 176 33.32 -18.64 -15.36
N TYR A 177 33.45 -17.42 -14.85
CA TYR A 177 32.94 -16.20 -15.48
C TYR A 177 33.48 -16.01 -16.89
N SER A 178 34.79 -16.18 -17.09
CA SER A 178 35.42 -16.09 -18.41
C SER A 178 34.88 -17.15 -19.39
N LYS A 179 34.69 -18.40 -18.93
CA LYS A 179 34.08 -19.47 -19.73
C LYS A 179 32.63 -19.15 -20.12
N LEU A 180 31.83 -18.66 -19.18
CA LEU A 180 30.43 -18.28 -19.41
C LEU A 180 30.33 -17.12 -20.40
N LEU A 181 31.13 -16.05 -20.25
CA LEU A 181 31.17 -14.95 -21.21
C LEU A 181 31.52 -15.43 -22.63
N LYS A 182 32.56 -16.26 -22.75
CA LYS A 182 32.99 -16.79 -24.04
C LYS A 182 31.91 -17.66 -24.69
N ARG A 183 31.28 -18.55 -23.93
CA ARG A 183 30.19 -19.40 -24.42
C ARG A 183 28.95 -18.59 -24.79
N ALA A 184 28.60 -17.60 -23.96
CA ALA A 184 27.53 -16.66 -24.25
C ALA A 184 27.85 -15.78 -25.47
N GLY A 185 29.11 -15.68 -25.89
CA GLY A 185 29.54 -14.78 -26.95
C GLY A 185 29.08 -13.35 -26.70
N ILE A 186 29.26 -12.89 -25.46
CA ILE A 186 28.99 -11.52 -25.02
C ILE A 186 30.25 -10.95 -24.36
N SER A 187 30.39 -9.65 -24.41
CA SER A 187 31.46 -8.92 -23.73
C SER A 187 31.03 -8.47 -22.33
N GLU A 188 32.00 -8.25 -21.45
CA GLU A 188 31.74 -7.62 -20.14
C GLU A 188 31.11 -6.23 -20.30
N ARG A 189 31.46 -5.48 -21.36
CA ARG A 189 30.81 -4.21 -21.70
C ARG A 189 29.31 -4.33 -22.00
N GLU A 190 28.85 -5.48 -22.51
CA GLU A 190 27.42 -5.72 -22.68
C GLU A 190 26.72 -5.91 -21.33
N LEU A 191 27.35 -6.60 -20.38
CA LEU A 191 26.84 -6.74 -19.02
C LEU A 191 26.84 -5.41 -18.27
N ASP A 192 27.87 -4.58 -18.48
CA ASP A 192 27.91 -3.22 -17.93
C ASP A 192 26.73 -2.38 -18.40
N ARG A 193 26.44 -2.37 -19.70
CA ARG A 193 25.28 -1.64 -20.23
C ARG A 193 23.97 -2.16 -19.66
N LEU A 194 23.78 -3.49 -19.63
CA LEU A 194 22.59 -4.11 -19.05
C LEU A 194 22.40 -3.70 -17.58
N TYR A 195 23.48 -3.76 -16.79
CA TYR A 195 23.45 -3.40 -15.38
C TYR A 195 23.16 -1.92 -15.16
N GLU A 196 23.79 -1.02 -15.92
CA GLU A 196 23.53 0.42 -15.76
C GLU A 196 22.12 0.81 -16.22
N GLU A 197 21.59 0.19 -17.29
CA GLU A 197 20.23 0.43 -17.76
C GLU A 197 19.18 -0.06 -16.76
N THR A 198 19.38 -1.27 -16.20
CA THR A 198 18.49 -1.83 -15.16
C THR A 198 18.53 -1.01 -13.88
N ARG A 199 19.73 -0.71 -13.36
CA ARG A 199 19.90 0.15 -12.17
C ARG A 199 19.26 1.52 -12.34
N LYS A 200 19.44 2.17 -13.50
CA LYS A 200 18.87 3.49 -13.74
C LYS A 200 17.35 3.49 -13.75
N GLU A 201 16.73 2.44 -14.29
CA GLU A 201 15.28 2.30 -14.26
C GLU A 201 14.77 1.97 -12.85
N GLU A 202 15.47 1.11 -12.11
CA GLU A 202 15.20 0.84 -10.69
C GLU A 202 15.24 2.13 -9.85
N GLU A 203 16.29 2.93 -10.03
CA GLU A 203 16.45 4.23 -9.35
C GLU A 203 15.29 5.17 -9.66
N LYS A 204 14.88 5.27 -10.92
CA LYS A 204 13.75 6.10 -11.33
C LYS A 204 12.43 5.63 -10.69
N VAL A 205 12.18 4.31 -10.72
CA VAL A 205 10.97 3.73 -10.11
C VAL A 205 10.96 3.98 -8.61
N GLU A 206 12.13 3.88 -7.97
CA GLU A 206 12.27 4.09 -6.54
C GLU A 206 12.12 5.57 -6.16
N GLU A 207 12.66 6.50 -6.95
CA GLU A 207 12.40 7.94 -6.81
C GLU A 207 10.91 8.28 -6.91
N GLU A 208 10.19 7.67 -7.87
CA GLU A 208 8.74 7.81 -8.00
C GLU A 208 8.00 7.21 -6.79
N ARG A 209 8.45 6.05 -6.30
CA ARG A 209 7.89 5.39 -5.10
C ARG A 209 8.02 6.29 -3.89
N TYR A 210 9.21 6.82 -3.61
CA TYR A 210 9.46 7.76 -2.52
C TYR A 210 8.60 9.02 -2.64
N SER A 211 8.45 9.56 -3.86
CA SER A 211 7.58 10.71 -4.11
C SER A 211 6.13 10.43 -3.72
N PHE A 212 5.58 9.28 -4.11
CA PHE A 212 4.22 8.90 -3.74
C PHE A 212 4.06 8.57 -2.24
N ILE A 213 5.05 7.92 -1.61
CA ILE A 213 5.04 7.67 -0.15
C ILE A 213 5.02 9.00 0.61
N SER A 214 5.86 9.97 0.20
CA SER A 214 5.92 11.31 0.81
C SER A 214 4.58 12.04 0.68
N LYS A 215 3.95 11.99 -0.51
CA LYS A 215 2.60 12.53 -0.70
C LYS A 215 1.60 11.83 0.20
N ALA A 216 1.60 10.50 0.25
CA ALA A 216 0.67 9.74 1.10
C ALA A 216 0.77 10.13 2.57
N MET A 217 2.00 10.22 3.11
CA MET A 217 2.24 10.64 4.48
C MET A 217 1.69 12.04 4.75
N LYS A 218 1.99 13.01 3.87
CA LYS A 218 1.50 14.39 3.99
C LYS A 218 -0.02 14.46 4.01
N GLU A 219 -0.68 13.68 3.16
CA GLU A 219 -2.14 13.62 3.09
C GLU A 219 -2.74 13.01 4.37
N PHE A 220 -2.17 11.93 4.90
CA PHE A 220 -2.63 11.38 6.18
C PHE A 220 -2.41 12.34 7.36
N GLN A 221 -1.25 13.00 7.43
CA GLN A 221 -0.98 14.03 8.43
C GLN A 221 -1.99 15.19 8.34
N THR A 222 -2.36 15.58 7.11
CA THR A 222 -3.38 16.60 6.90
C THR A 222 -4.77 16.12 7.35
N ALA A 223 -5.11 14.86 7.07
CA ALA A 223 -6.36 14.26 7.51
C ALA A 223 -6.51 14.28 9.04
N VAL A 224 -5.49 13.84 9.79
CA VAL A 224 -5.54 13.83 11.26
C VAL A 224 -5.41 15.22 11.88
N LYS A 225 -4.82 16.19 11.18
CA LYS A 225 -4.82 17.60 11.59
C LYS A 225 -6.22 18.22 11.49
N ILE A 226 -7.01 17.81 10.49
CA ILE A 226 -8.38 18.28 10.28
C ILE A 226 -9.35 17.57 11.22
N ASP A 227 -9.26 16.24 11.32
CA ASP A 227 -10.05 15.41 12.24
C ASP A 227 -9.10 14.52 13.06
N PRO A 228 -8.74 14.95 14.29
CA PRO A 228 -7.95 14.14 15.22
C PRO A 228 -8.63 12.81 15.62
N ASP A 229 -9.93 12.65 15.32
CA ASP A 229 -10.67 11.41 15.55
C ASP A 229 -10.79 10.54 14.29
N ASN A 230 -10.00 10.82 13.24
CA ASN A 230 -9.94 9.99 12.04
C ASN A 230 -9.08 8.74 12.29
N ALA A 231 -9.71 7.71 12.87
CA ALA A 231 -9.07 6.42 13.14
C ALA A 231 -8.50 5.75 11.89
N VAL A 232 -9.15 5.93 10.73
CA VAL A 232 -8.70 5.29 9.49
C VAL A 232 -7.41 5.94 9.01
N ALA A 233 -7.30 7.27 9.08
CA ALA A 233 -6.06 7.97 8.75
C ALA A 233 -4.88 7.50 9.63
N TYR A 234 -5.07 7.41 10.95
CA TYR A 234 -4.03 6.87 11.84
C TYR A 234 -3.69 5.41 11.53
N TYR A 235 -4.68 4.58 11.23
CA TYR A 235 -4.44 3.19 10.85
C TYR A 235 -3.61 3.09 9.56
N GLN A 236 -3.90 3.92 8.56
CA GLN A 236 -3.15 3.93 7.31
C GLN A 236 -1.75 4.51 7.48
N MET A 237 -1.56 5.51 8.36
CA MET A 237 -0.21 5.96 8.76
C MET A 237 0.60 4.83 9.38
N GLY A 238 0.00 4.05 10.30
CA GLY A 238 0.66 2.88 10.90
C GLY A 238 1.04 1.84 9.84
N ASN A 239 0.16 1.58 8.86
CA ASN A 239 0.47 0.66 7.76
C ASN A 239 1.62 1.16 6.87
N LEU A 240 1.65 2.46 6.56
CA LEU A 240 2.72 3.06 5.78
C LEU A 240 4.05 3.02 6.55
N LEU A 241 4.07 3.44 7.81
CA LEU A 241 5.28 3.53 8.64
C LEU A 241 5.84 2.17 9.05
N SER A 242 4.98 1.18 9.29
CA SER A 242 5.42 -0.15 9.72
C SER A 242 6.10 -0.97 8.61
N GLY A 243 5.97 -0.54 7.35
CA GLY A 243 6.37 -1.37 6.22
C GLY A 243 5.60 -2.69 6.11
N ILE A 244 4.51 -2.92 6.88
CA ILE A 244 3.71 -4.16 6.88
C ILE A 244 2.79 -4.24 5.62
N SER A 245 3.19 -3.63 4.52
CA SER A 245 2.73 -4.01 3.18
C SER A 245 3.76 -4.90 2.50
N GLU A 246 3.33 -5.76 1.58
CA GLU A 246 4.12 -6.86 0.98
C GLU A 246 5.43 -6.46 0.26
N GLU A 247 5.81 -5.18 0.19
CA GLU A 247 7.11 -4.69 -0.28
C GLU A 247 7.55 -3.53 0.63
N SER A 248 8.50 -3.75 1.52
CA SER A 248 8.81 -2.84 2.63
C SER A 248 9.66 -1.63 2.23
N ALA A 249 9.38 -0.48 2.85
CA ALA A 249 10.37 0.37 3.51
C ALA A 249 9.71 0.90 4.79
N GLY A 250 10.21 0.50 5.96
CA GLY A 250 9.69 0.92 7.26
C GLY A 250 10.84 1.02 8.27
N GLU A 251 11.36 2.23 8.44
CA GLU A 251 12.16 2.62 9.60
C GLU A 251 11.25 3.45 10.53
N ASP A 252 11.40 3.25 11.84
CA ASP A 252 10.60 3.78 12.95
C ASP A 252 9.39 2.94 13.40
N SER A 253 9.65 1.71 13.89
CA SER A 253 8.66 0.85 14.57
C SER A 253 7.85 1.61 15.62
N GLU A 254 8.47 2.51 16.40
CA GLU A 254 7.78 3.21 17.48
C GLU A 254 6.69 4.19 16.97
N VAL A 255 6.95 4.93 15.89
CA VAL A 255 5.99 5.89 15.32
C VAL A 255 4.82 5.15 14.67
N ALA A 256 5.10 4.02 14.01
CA ALA A 256 4.07 3.13 13.50
C ALA A 256 3.20 2.54 14.63
N GLU A 257 3.83 2.09 15.71
CA GLU A 257 3.15 1.58 16.89
C GLU A 257 2.25 2.67 17.52
N GLU A 258 2.73 3.92 17.63
CA GLU A 258 1.96 5.05 18.14
C GLU A 258 0.74 5.37 17.25
N ALA A 259 0.91 5.33 15.93
CA ALA A 259 -0.19 5.54 14.99
C ALA A 259 -1.28 4.47 15.15
N TYR A 260 -0.90 3.19 15.25
CA TYR A 260 -1.85 2.11 15.55
C TYR A 260 -2.50 2.28 16.92
N TYR A 261 -1.75 2.70 17.93
CA TYR A 261 -2.29 2.97 19.26
C TYR A 261 -3.38 4.06 19.23
N LYS A 262 -3.12 5.18 18.55
CA LYS A 262 -4.10 6.27 18.37
C LYS A 262 -5.37 5.79 17.66
N ALA A 263 -5.21 5.04 16.56
CA ALA A 263 -6.35 4.43 15.87
C ALA A 263 -7.16 3.51 16.81
N ALA A 264 -6.50 2.65 17.58
CA ALA A 264 -7.14 1.74 18.51
C ALA A 264 -7.92 2.49 19.62
N LEU A 265 -7.35 3.55 20.21
CA LEU A 265 -8.05 4.37 21.20
C LEU A 265 -9.34 4.99 20.64
N ILE A 266 -9.26 5.55 19.43
CA ILE A 266 -10.40 6.18 18.77
C ILE A 266 -11.49 5.14 18.47
N LEU A 267 -11.11 3.97 17.93
CA LEU A 267 -12.05 2.89 17.60
C LEU A 267 -12.72 2.33 18.85
N LYS A 268 -11.96 2.14 19.93
CA LYS A 268 -12.48 1.74 21.25
C LYS A 268 -13.51 2.74 21.77
N ARG A 269 -13.22 4.03 21.70
CA ARG A 269 -14.14 5.11 22.12
C ARG A 269 -15.40 5.17 21.25
N LYS A 270 -15.28 4.94 19.94
CA LYS A 270 -16.42 4.89 19.00
C LYS A 270 -17.24 3.58 19.11
N GLY A 271 -16.80 2.61 19.91
CA GLY A 271 -17.46 1.31 20.03
C GLY A 271 -17.24 0.36 18.85
N ASP A 272 -16.35 0.69 17.91
CA ASP A 272 -16.00 -0.17 16.78
C ASP A 272 -15.07 -1.30 17.23
N LYS A 273 -15.68 -2.38 17.71
CA LYS A 273 -14.98 -3.57 18.21
C LYS A 273 -14.21 -4.29 17.10
N THR A 274 -14.69 -4.26 15.86
CA THR A 274 -14.06 -4.97 14.74
C THR A 274 -12.81 -4.23 14.29
N GLY A 275 -12.92 -2.93 14.04
CA GLY A 275 -11.78 -2.08 13.72
C GLY A 275 -10.74 -2.10 14.84
N TYR A 276 -11.17 -1.99 16.10
CA TYR A 276 -10.27 -2.08 17.26
C TYR A 276 -9.44 -3.37 17.25
N LYS A 277 -10.08 -4.54 17.05
CA LYS A 277 -9.39 -5.83 17.02
C LYS A 277 -8.38 -5.91 15.90
N GLU A 278 -8.71 -5.41 14.71
CA GLU A 278 -7.80 -5.43 13.56
C GLU A 278 -6.57 -4.55 13.80
N VAL A 279 -6.76 -3.33 14.30
CA VAL A 279 -5.64 -2.43 14.61
C VAL A 279 -4.74 -3.02 15.70
N VAL A 280 -5.32 -3.60 16.75
CA VAL A 280 -4.55 -4.26 17.82
C VAL A 280 -3.78 -5.47 17.28
N LYS A 281 -4.36 -6.23 16.35
CA LYS A 281 -3.67 -7.33 15.68
C LYS A 281 -2.46 -6.82 14.90
N LYS A 282 -2.59 -5.73 14.14
CA LYS A 282 -1.49 -5.11 13.39
C LYS A 282 -0.38 -4.60 14.31
N LEU A 283 -0.75 -3.91 15.39
CA LEU A 283 0.20 -3.48 16.42
C LEU A 283 0.95 -4.68 17.04
N LYS A 284 0.26 -5.78 17.33
CA LYS A 284 0.88 -7.01 17.86
C LYS A 284 1.79 -7.70 16.85
N LEU A 285 1.44 -7.68 15.57
CA LEU A 285 2.30 -8.23 14.50
C LEU A 285 3.57 -7.40 14.33
N LEU A 286 3.45 -6.08 14.43
CA LEU A 286 4.60 -5.17 14.39
C LEU A 286 5.52 -5.40 15.59
N ASN A 287 4.97 -5.39 16.80
CA ASN A 287 5.73 -5.57 18.03
C ASN A 287 4.86 -6.21 19.14
N PRO A 288 5.01 -7.52 19.41
CA PRO A 288 4.25 -8.21 20.45
C PRO A 288 4.47 -7.66 21.87
N GLU A 289 5.63 -7.04 22.11
CA GLU A 289 6.04 -6.47 23.40
C GLU A 289 5.83 -4.96 23.50
N SER A 290 5.16 -4.37 22.50
CA SER A 290 4.87 -2.94 22.43
C SER A 290 4.30 -2.40 23.75
N ARG A 291 4.85 -1.29 24.24
CA ARG A 291 4.30 -0.56 25.40
C ARG A 291 2.85 -0.16 25.16
N TYR A 292 2.49 0.15 23.92
CA TYR A 292 1.13 0.55 23.57
C TYR A 292 0.12 -0.60 23.72
N LEU A 293 0.53 -1.86 23.55
CA LEU A 293 -0.33 -3.02 23.87
C LEU A 293 -0.60 -3.13 25.37
N LYS A 294 0.37 -2.76 26.23
CA LYS A 294 0.20 -2.71 27.69
C LYS A 294 -0.76 -1.59 28.09
N LEU A 295 -0.58 -0.40 27.51
CA LEU A 295 -1.48 0.75 27.71
C LEU A 295 -2.93 0.44 27.31
N LEU A 296 -3.15 -0.23 26.17
CA LEU A 296 -4.50 -0.61 25.72
C LEU A 296 -5.20 -1.60 26.66
N LYS A 297 -4.44 -2.40 27.40
CA LYS A 297 -4.92 -3.34 28.44
C LYS A 297 -5.16 -2.67 29.80
N GLY A 298 -4.87 -1.37 29.92
CA GLY A 298 -5.02 -0.63 31.18
C GLY A 298 -3.89 -0.88 32.20
N LYS A 299 -2.77 -1.50 31.77
CA LYS A 299 -1.57 -1.60 32.59
C LYS A 299 -0.74 -0.34 32.35
N LYS A 300 -0.62 0.52 33.37
CA LYS A 300 0.38 1.61 33.34
C LYS A 300 1.77 0.99 33.43
N ASP A 301 2.74 1.59 32.76
CA ASP A 301 4.14 1.20 32.85
C ASP A 301 4.54 1.18 34.33
N ALA A 302 5.04 0.02 34.79
CA ALA A 302 5.54 -0.20 36.14
C ALA A 302 7.02 0.15 36.20
#